data_AF-A0A9D3LZT5-F1
#
_entry.id   AF-A0A9D3LZT5-F1
#
_cell.length_a   1.000
_cell.length_b   1.000
_cell.length_c   1.000
_cell.angle_alpha   90.00
_cell.angle_beta   90.00
_cell.angle_gamma   90.00
#
_symmetry.space_group_name_H-M   'P 1'
#
loop_
_entity.id
_entity.type
_entity.pdbx_description
1 polymer ?
#
loop_
_entity_poly.entity_id
_entity_poly.type
_entity_poly.pdbx_seq_one_letter_code
_entity_poly.pdbx_strand_id
1 'polypeptide(L)'
;MCPASRGSSVTAVLRACNGPELSESTSIILFLTPDFYPQLTASPRSSTMFWKFDLHTTSHIDTLLEKEDVTLTEVMDEEDVLQECKAQNRKLVDFLVRPQCMEDLVSYITQEPGEDMDEKIRYKYPNISCELLTSDVGQVNDRLGEDESLLMKLYSFLQNEPPLNPLLASFFSKVLSILISRKPDQIVEFLRKREDFVDLMIKHIGTSAIMDLLLRMLTCIEPQQLRQDVLNWLNEEKVVQRLVDMVQPSQDEDRHSNASQSLCEIIRLSRDQMFQVQGCSEPDPLLATLEKQETVEQLLSNIFDKEKNESAIVSVIQILLTLFETRRPAFEGHLEICPPGMNHPSFSVNQSVLQAVKPRLKDFHTLLLEPPKKNVMKTTWGCWTPQWGTLG
;
A
#
# COMPACT_ATOMS: atom_id res chain seq x y z
N MET A 1 0.29 4.65 -57.68
CA MET A 1 -0.62 3.67 -58.30
C MET A 1 -0.77 2.51 -57.32
N CYS A 2 -1.90 2.41 -56.61
CA CYS A 2 -2.34 1.13 -56.05
C CYS A 2 -2.94 0.29 -57.21
N PRO A 3 -2.95 -1.05 -57.12
CA PRO A 3 -4.14 -1.68 -56.52
C PRO A 3 -3.91 -2.98 -55.71
N ALA A 4 -4.74 -3.10 -54.67
CA ALA A 4 -5.58 -4.25 -54.31
C ALA A 4 -4.99 -5.62 -53.87
N SER A 5 -5.17 -5.88 -52.56
CA SER A 5 -6.09 -6.91 -52.00
C SER A 5 -5.58 -8.29 -51.57
N ARG A 6 -6.13 -8.68 -50.40
CA ARG A 6 -6.42 -10.02 -49.83
C ARG A 6 -5.34 -10.73 -49.00
N GLY A 7 -5.76 -11.19 -47.82
CA GLY A 7 -5.30 -12.46 -47.26
C GLY A 7 -5.17 -12.48 -45.75
N SER A 8 -6.25 -12.82 -45.04
CA SER A 8 -6.23 -13.30 -43.66
C SER A 8 -5.26 -14.47 -43.48
N SER A 9 -4.54 -14.53 -42.36
CA SER A 9 -4.30 -15.83 -41.71
C SER A 9 -3.95 -15.69 -40.23
N VAL A 10 -4.81 -16.29 -39.42
CA VAL A 10 -4.62 -16.67 -38.03
C VAL A 10 -3.52 -17.72 -37.97
N THR A 11 -2.57 -17.60 -37.04
CA THR A 11 -1.77 -18.77 -36.61
C THR A 11 -1.50 -18.67 -35.12
N ALA A 12 -2.37 -19.31 -34.35
CA ALA A 12 -2.07 -19.79 -33.02
C ALA A 12 -1.23 -21.07 -33.14
N VAL A 13 -0.14 -21.17 -32.38
CA VAL A 13 0.47 -22.45 -32.02
C VAL A 13 0.53 -22.51 -30.50
N LEU A 14 -0.47 -23.19 -29.93
CA LEU A 14 -0.43 -23.77 -28.59
C LEU A 14 0.47 -25.00 -28.64
N ARG A 15 1.41 -25.11 -27.70
CA ARG A 15 1.88 -26.41 -27.21
C ARG A 15 1.98 -26.36 -25.70
N ALA A 16 1.01 -27.00 -25.06
CA ALA A 16 0.95 -27.27 -23.64
C ALA A 16 1.75 -28.53 -23.30
N CYS A 17 2.44 -28.53 -22.14
CA CYS A 17 2.69 -29.70 -21.31
C CYS A 17 2.60 -29.28 -19.83
N ASN A 18 1.65 -29.88 -19.12
CA ASN A 18 1.36 -29.83 -17.67
C ASN A 18 2.58 -30.27 -16.82
N GLY A 19 2.84 -29.89 -15.56
CA GLY A 19 2.24 -29.14 -14.43
C GLY A 19 3.21 -29.34 -13.22
N PRO A 20 2.85 -29.17 -11.93
CA PRO A 20 1.90 -28.26 -11.25
C PRO A 20 2.58 -27.35 -10.19
N GLU A 21 1.79 -26.46 -9.58
CA GLU A 21 2.03 -25.73 -8.30
C GLU A 21 3.14 -24.66 -8.25
N LEU A 22 2.73 -23.39 -8.25
CA LEU A 22 2.96 -22.45 -7.14
C LEU A 22 2.17 -21.16 -7.38
N SER A 23 1.67 -20.58 -6.28
CA SER A 23 0.77 -19.43 -6.25
C SER A 23 1.50 -18.14 -6.60
N GLU A 24 1.03 -17.42 -7.61
CA GLU A 24 1.43 -16.03 -7.82
C GLU A 24 0.19 -15.21 -8.15
N SER A 25 -0.30 -14.48 -7.15
CA SER A 25 -1.20 -13.36 -7.32
C SER A 25 -0.39 -12.16 -7.80
N THR A 26 0.00 -12.16 -9.07
CA THR A 26 0.59 -11.00 -9.73
C THR A 26 -0.53 -10.11 -10.25
N SER A 27 -0.94 -9.13 -9.44
CA SER A 27 -1.84 -8.07 -9.89
C SER A 27 -1.10 -7.16 -10.87
N ILE A 28 -1.42 -7.30 -12.15
CA ILE A 28 -1.01 -6.40 -13.23
C ILE A 28 -1.76 -5.07 -13.05
N ILE A 29 -1.05 -4.02 -12.70
CA ILE A 29 -1.54 -2.63 -12.72
C ILE A 29 -1.47 -2.14 -14.18
N LEU A 30 -2.62 -2.05 -14.83
CA LEU A 30 -2.77 -1.35 -16.11
C LEU A 30 -2.87 0.16 -15.83
N PHE A 31 -1.81 0.90 -16.17
CA PHE A 31 -1.84 2.35 -16.27
C PHE A 31 -2.70 2.75 -17.48
N LEU A 32 -3.82 3.45 -17.22
CA LEU A 32 -4.58 4.16 -18.24
C LEU A 32 -3.95 5.55 -18.45
N THR A 33 -3.51 5.83 -19.67
CA THR A 33 -3.14 7.17 -20.13
C THR A 33 -4.39 7.94 -20.59
N PRO A 34 -4.46 9.27 -20.38
CA PRO A 34 -5.50 10.11 -20.95
C PRO A 34 -5.11 10.65 -22.34
N ASP A 35 -6.12 11.15 -23.06
CA ASP A 35 -6.08 11.92 -24.31
C ASP A 35 -6.18 11.16 -25.64
N PHE A 36 -7.39 11.13 -26.20
CA PHE A 36 -7.63 11.44 -27.61
C PHE A 36 -9.09 11.88 -27.82
N TYR A 37 -9.33 13.20 -27.91
CA TYR A 37 -10.57 13.75 -28.46
C TYR A 37 -10.49 13.74 -30.00
N PRO A 38 -11.59 13.39 -30.67
CA PRO A 38 -12.03 14.25 -31.77
C PRO A 38 -13.51 14.63 -31.67
N GLN A 39 -13.77 15.89 -31.99
CA GLN A 39 -15.09 16.49 -32.13
C GLN A 39 -15.95 15.75 -33.16
N LEU A 40 -17.21 15.45 -32.82
CA LEU A 40 -18.26 15.13 -33.78
C LEU A 40 -19.59 15.73 -33.32
N THR A 41 -20.11 16.60 -34.17
CA THR A 41 -21.40 17.27 -34.08
C THR A 41 -22.53 16.34 -34.54
N ALA A 42 -23.61 16.22 -33.76
CA ALA A 42 -24.98 16.01 -34.24
C ALA A 42 -25.99 15.86 -33.06
N SER A 43 -27.10 16.60 -33.16
CA SER A 43 -28.28 16.54 -32.28
C SER A 43 -29.37 15.63 -32.90
N PRO A 44 -30.55 15.43 -32.28
CA PRO A 44 -30.85 14.42 -31.26
C PRO A 44 -31.78 13.33 -31.83
N ARG A 45 -31.74 12.11 -31.29
CA ARG A 45 -32.80 11.12 -31.52
C ARG A 45 -33.28 10.52 -30.22
N SER A 46 -34.53 10.85 -29.92
CA SER A 46 -35.41 10.17 -28.98
C SER A 46 -35.28 8.65 -29.13
N SER A 47 -35.00 7.98 -28.02
CA SER A 47 -35.18 6.55 -27.85
C SER A 47 -35.72 6.35 -26.43
N THR A 48 -37.05 6.38 -26.37
CA THR A 48 -37.90 5.52 -25.54
C THR A 48 -37.30 5.04 -24.23
N MET A 49 -37.77 5.65 -23.13
CA MET A 49 -37.77 5.06 -21.79
C MET A 49 -38.38 3.65 -21.86
N PHE A 50 -37.55 2.64 -21.64
CA PHE A 50 -37.97 1.26 -21.50
C PHE A 50 -37.19 0.71 -20.31
N TRP A 51 -37.91 0.40 -19.22
CA TRP A 51 -37.43 0.16 -17.84
C TRP A 51 -37.33 1.39 -16.94
N LYS A 52 -38.48 2.00 -16.66
CA LYS A 52 -38.74 2.65 -15.37
C LYS A 52 -39.83 1.86 -14.66
N PHE A 53 -39.44 0.72 -14.10
CA PHE A 53 -40.24 0.07 -13.06
C PHE A 53 -39.94 0.81 -11.76
N ASP A 54 -40.70 1.88 -11.50
CA ASP A 54 -40.91 2.39 -10.14
C ASP A 54 -41.80 1.37 -9.40
N LEU A 55 -41.23 0.21 -9.06
CA LEU A 55 -41.74 -0.57 -7.96
C LEU A 55 -41.08 0.02 -6.71
N HIS A 56 -41.81 0.86 -5.99
CA HIS A 56 -41.56 1.04 -4.57
C HIS A 56 -41.91 -0.27 -3.85
N THR A 57 -41.16 -1.34 -4.11
CA THR A 57 -40.97 -2.38 -3.10
C THR A 57 -40.20 -1.69 -1.99
N THR A 58 -40.93 -1.23 -0.97
CA THR A 58 -40.35 -0.77 0.29
C THR A 58 -39.28 -1.76 0.69
N SER A 59 -38.03 -1.32 0.80
CA SER A 59 -36.94 -2.22 1.14
C SER A 59 -37.19 -2.85 2.51
N HIS A 60 -36.70 -4.06 2.73
CA HIS A 60 -36.84 -4.70 4.04
C HIS A 60 -36.16 -3.85 5.13
N ILE A 61 -35.05 -3.19 4.77
CA ILE A 61 -34.36 -2.20 5.59
C ILE A 61 -35.26 -0.99 5.91
N ASP A 62 -36.01 -0.45 4.95
CA ASP A 62 -36.92 0.66 5.21
C ASP A 62 -38.01 0.30 6.23
N THR A 63 -38.46 -0.94 6.19
CA THR A 63 -39.48 -1.49 7.12
C THR A 63 -38.85 -1.79 8.49
N LEU A 64 -37.62 -2.30 8.51
CA LEU A 64 -36.87 -2.53 9.74
C LEU A 64 -36.65 -1.23 10.49
N LEU A 65 -36.19 -0.18 9.80
CA LEU A 65 -35.90 1.14 10.35
C LEU A 65 -37.13 1.94 10.81
N GLU A 66 -38.34 1.44 10.54
CA GLU A 66 -39.59 2.01 11.08
C GLU A 66 -39.91 1.49 12.50
N LYS A 67 -39.27 0.42 12.95
CA LYS A 67 -39.43 -0.08 14.33
C LYS A 67 -38.78 0.88 15.33
N GLU A 68 -39.36 0.95 16.53
CA GLU A 68 -38.71 1.59 17.67
C GLU A 68 -37.53 0.72 18.15
N ASP A 69 -36.44 1.34 18.59
CA ASP A 69 -35.25 0.69 19.19
C ASP A 69 -34.44 -0.28 18.29
N VAL A 70 -34.44 -0.05 16.97
CA VAL A 70 -33.61 -0.83 16.02
C VAL A 70 -32.12 -0.68 16.34
N THR A 71 -31.43 -1.82 16.44
CA THR A 71 -29.99 -1.88 16.70
C THR A 71 -29.15 -1.91 15.42
N LEU A 72 -27.89 -1.48 15.50
CA LEU A 72 -26.96 -1.58 14.37
C LEU A 72 -26.77 -3.04 13.93
N THR A 73 -26.70 -3.98 14.86
CA THR A 73 -26.52 -5.41 14.56
C THR A 73 -27.69 -5.98 13.76
N GLU A 74 -28.93 -5.60 14.10
CA GLU A 74 -30.11 -6.01 13.32
C GLU A 74 -30.04 -5.47 11.89
N VAL A 75 -29.62 -4.21 11.70
CA VAL A 75 -29.45 -3.62 10.36
C VAL A 75 -28.31 -4.31 9.60
N MET A 76 -27.21 -4.65 10.26
CA MET A 76 -26.09 -5.37 9.64
C MET A 76 -26.40 -6.84 9.32
N ASP A 77 -27.42 -7.41 9.94
CA ASP A 77 -27.86 -8.78 9.67
C ASP A 77 -28.72 -8.89 8.40
N GLU A 78 -29.19 -7.75 7.86
CA GLU A 78 -29.94 -7.67 6.61
C GLU A 78 -29.06 -7.99 5.39
N GLU A 79 -29.53 -8.89 4.53
CA GLU A 79 -28.75 -9.39 3.37
C GLU A 79 -28.35 -8.28 2.40
N ASP A 80 -29.23 -7.28 2.22
CA ASP A 80 -29.05 -6.20 1.25
C ASP A 80 -28.38 -4.94 1.85
N VAL A 81 -27.90 -4.97 3.11
CA VAL A 81 -27.40 -3.76 3.81
C VAL A 81 -26.28 -3.06 3.05
N LEU A 82 -25.34 -3.81 2.49
CA LEU A 82 -24.22 -3.24 1.72
C LEU A 82 -24.70 -2.68 0.37
N GLN A 83 -25.68 -3.34 -0.26
CA GLN A 83 -26.23 -2.90 -1.53
C GLN A 83 -27.06 -1.61 -1.36
N GLU A 84 -27.94 -1.57 -0.36
CA GLU A 84 -28.77 -0.42 -0.01
C GLU A 84 -27.92 0.78 0.44
N CYS A 85 -26.83 0.53 1.17
CA CYS A 85 -25.86 1.58 1.54
C CYS A 85 -25.19 2.16 0.28
N LYS A 86 -24.68 1.30 -0.61
CA LYS A 86 -24.09 1.73 -1.91
C LYS A 86 -25.10 2.41 -2.83
N ALA A 87 -26.38 2.03 -2.75
CA ALA A 87 -27.48 2.68 -3.44
C ALA A 87 -27.92 4.01 -2.78
N GLN A 88 -27.26 4.42 -1.70
CA GLN A 88 -27.55 5.64 -0.94
C GLN A 88 -29.01 5.71 -0.46
N ASN A 89 -29.53 4.59 0.07
CA ASN A 89 -30.81 4.58 0.74
C ASN A 89 -30.79 5.59 1.90
N ARG A 90 -31.64 6.62 1.80
CA ARG A 90 -31.66 7.75 2.75
C ARG A 90 -31.93 7.31 4.19
N LYS A 91 -32.92 6.43 4.42
CA LYS A 91 -33.24 5.96 5.78
C LYS A 91 -32.05 5.22 6.39
N LEU A 92 -31.39 4.36 5.60
CA LEU A 92 -30.21 3.62 6.04
C LEU A 92 -29.03 4.54 6.31
N VAL A 93 -28.71 5.46 5.41
CA VAL A 93 -27.57 6.37 5.59
C VAL A 93 -27.80 7.28 6.80
N ASP A 94 -29.01 7.85 6.97
CA ASP A 94 -29.38 8.66 8.14
C ASP A 94 -29.31 7.86 9.45
N PHE A 95 -29.57 6.55 9.41
CA PHE A 95 -29.37 5.66 10.55
C PHE A 95 -27.88 5.42 10.84
N LEU A 96 -27.09 5.08 9.82
CA LEU A 96 -25.67 4.75 9.98
C LEU A 96 -24.83 5.92 10.51
N VAL A 97 -25.13 7.16 10.09
CA VAL A 97 -24.38 8.36 10.53
C VAL A 97 -24.70 8.82 11.95
N ARG A 98 -25.62 8.15 12.66
CA ARG A 98 -25.91 8.43 14.07
C ARG A 98 -24.65 8.21 14.92
N PRO A 99 -24.42 9.02 15.97
CA PRO A 99 -23.20 8.94 16.78
C PRO A 99 -22.88 7.54 17.30
N GLN A 100 -23.87 6.85 17.88
CA GLN A 100 -23.68 5.50 18.42
C GLN A 100 -23.36 4.48 17.31
N CYS A 101 -24.06 4.53 16.18
CA CYS A 101 -23.81 3.61 15.06
C CYS A 101 -22.39 3.79 14.51
N MET A 102 -21.94 5.03 14.30
CA MET A 102 -20.58 5.29 13.84
C MET A 102 -19.54 4.81 14.85
N GLU A 103 -19.77 5.04 16.14
CA GLU A 103 -18.87 4.57 17.19
C GLU A 103 -18.78 3.03 17.21
N ASP A 104 -19.91 2.33 17.09
CA ASP A 104 -19.96 0.87 17.05
C ASP A 104 -19.27 0.32 15.78
N LEU A 105 -19.51 0.93 14.61
CA LEU A 105 -18.84 0.57 13.35
C LEU A 105 -17.32 0.67 13.46
N VAL A 106 -16.80 1.76 14.07
CA VAL A 106 -15.36 1.92 14.30
C VAL A 106 -14.86 0.91 15.34
N SER A 107 -15.66 0.60 16.37
CA SER A 107 -15.32 -0.42 17.38
C SER A 107 -15.14 -1.79 16.75
N TYR A 108 -16.04 -2.20 15.86
CA TYR A 108 -15.97 -3.51 15.19
C TYR A 108 -14.69 -3.71 14.37
N ILE A 109 -14.11 -2.64 13.81
CA ILE A 109 -12.87 -2.76 13.01
C ILE A 109 -11.59 -2.53 13.81
N THR A 110 -11.68 -2.08 15.07
CA THR A 110 -10.51 -1.73 15.90
C THR A 110 -10.38 -2.56 17.18
N GLN A 111 -11.43 -3.25 17.61
CA GLN A 111 -11.40 -4.06 18.83
C GLN A 111 -11.56 -5.53 18.48
N GLU A 112 -10.75 -6.38 19.11
CA GLU A 112 -10.90 -7.82 18.95
C GLU A 112 -12.22 -8.28 19.58
N PRO A 113 -13.04 -9.05 18.84
CA PRO A 113 -14.27 -9.59 19.38
C PRO A 113 -13.95 -10.61 20.48
N GLY A 114 -14.79 -10.67 21.52
CA GLY A 114 -14.55 -11.52 22.68
C GLY A 114 -14.39 -13.00 22.33
N GLU A 115 -13.53 -13.70 23.09
CA GLU A 115 -13.22 -15.12 22.90
C GLU A 115 -14.39 -16.08 23.14
N ASP A 116 -15.52 -15.57 23.64
CA ASP A 116 -16.73 -16.34 23.87
C ASP A 116 -17.72 -16.27 22.70
N MET A 117 -17.48 -15.39 21.71
CA MET A 117 -18.36 -15.21 20.56
C MET A 117 -18.14 -16.31 19.50
N ASP A 118 -19.21 -16.70 18.80
CA ASP A 118 -19.12 -17.62 17.65
C ASP A 118 -18.15 -17.05 16.59
N GLU A 119 -17.25 -17.90 16.10
CA GLU A 119 -16.21 -17.54 15.13
C GLU A 119 -16.78 -16.84 13.89
N LYS A 120 -17.95 -17.28 13.39
CA LYS A 120 -18.61 -16.64 12.24
C LYS A 120 -18.98 -15.19 12.54
N ILE A 121 -19.42 -14.92 13.76
CA ILE A 121 -19.83 -13.58 14.20
C ILE A 121 -18.61 -12.68 14.37
N ARG A 122 -17.49 -13.23 14.88
CA ARG A 122 -16.20 -12.51 15.00
C ARG A 122 -15.69 -11.96 13.68
N TYR A 123 -16.00 -12.62 12.57
CA TYR A 123 -15.63 -12.12 11.25
C TYR A 123 -16.75 -11.33 10.59
N LYS A 124 -18.02 -11.68 10.80
CA LYS A 124 -19.17 -11.04 10.12
C LYS A 124 -19.21 -9.53 10.37
N TYR A 125 -19.28 -9.10 11.63
CA TYR A 125 -19.49 -7.68 11.94
C TYR A 125 -18.29 -6.80 11.55
N PRO A 126 -17.03 -7.16 11.85
CA PRO A 126 -15.88 -6.38 11.38
C PRO A 126 -15.82 -6.23 9.86
N ASN A 127 -16.14 -7.30 9.11
CA ASN A 127 -16.18 -7.25 7.63
C ASN A 127 -17.26 -6.29 7.13
N ILE A 128 -18.50 -6.41 7.62
CA ILE A 128 -19.61 -5.55 7.19
C ILE A 128 -19.34 -4.09 7.60
N SER A 129 -18.84 -3.86 8.82
CA SER A 129 -18.48 -2.52 9.29
C SER A 129 -17.40 -1.89 8.44
N CYS A 130 -16.36 -2.65 8.08
CA CYS A 130 -15.35 -2.17 7.15
C CYS A 130 -15.96 -1.83 5.79
N GLU A 131 -16.81 -2.67 5.20
CA GLU A 131 -17.44 -2.39 3.91
C GLU A 131 -18.38 -1.17 3.94
N LEU A 132 -19.09 -0.94 5.05
CA LEU A 132 -19.93 0.25 5.23
C LEU A 132 -19.08 1.52 5.37
N LEU A 133 -18.03 1.50 6.20
CA LEU A 133 -17.13 2.64 6.42
C LEU A 133 -16.24 2.94 5.20
N THR A 134 -16.04 1.96 4.32
CA THR A 134 -15.25 2.10 3.09
C THR A 134 -16.13 2.24 1.84
N SER A 135 -17.44 2.38 2.02
CA SER A 135 -18.37 2.62 0.94
C SER A 135 -18.16 4.02 0.33
N ASP A 136 -18.47 4.17 -0.96
CA ASP A 136 -18.44 5.48 -1.63
C ASP A 136 -19.70 6.31 -1.31
N VAL A 137 -19.99 6.44 -0.02
CA VAL A 137 -21.13 7.20 0.51
C VAL A 137 -20.58 8.41 1.24
N GLY A 138 -20.71 9.59 0.61
CA GLY A 138 -20.16 10.85 1.11
C GLY A 138 -20.49 11.12 2.57
N GLN A 139 -21.76 10.97 2.98
CA GLN A 139 -22.20 11.25 4.35
C GLN A 139 -21.51 10.39 5.43
N VAL A 140 -21.20 9.12 5.13
CA VAL A 140 -20.50 8.22 6.07
C VAL A 140 -19.04 8.63 6.19
N ASN A 141 -18.37 8.85 5.05
CA ASN A 141 -17.00 9.33 5.00
C ASN A 141 -16.86 10.72 5.66
N ASP A 142 -17.87 11.57 5.47
CA ASP A 142 -17.90 12.90 6.05
C ASP A 142 -17.97 12.84 7.57
N ARG A 143 -18.90 12.04 8.08
CA ARG A 143 -19.08 11.84 9.52
C ARG A 143 -17.83 11.26 10.16
N LEU A 144 -17.19 10.27 9.54
CA LEU A 144 -15.97 9.66 10.06
C LEU A 144 -14.76 10.59 10.02
N GLY A 145 -14.60 11.38 8.96
CA GLY A 145 -13.46 12.28 8.77
C GLY A 145 -13.54 13.60 9.55
N GLU A 146 -14.73 14.04 9.95
CA GLU A 146 -14.94 15.32 10.66
C GLU A 146 -15.09 15.17 12.17
N ASP A 147 -15.44 13.98 12.67
CA ASP A 147 -15.60 13.73 14.09
C ASP A 147 -14.27 13.29 14.72
N GLU A 148 -13.62 14.20 15.44
CA GLU A 148 -12.33 13.94 16.09
C GLU A 148 -12.41 12.77 17.10
N SER A 149 -13.58 12.51 17.71
CA SER A 149 -13.72 11.38 18.63
C SER A 149 -13.68 10.03 17.89
N LEU A 150 -14.28 9.95 16.70
CA LEU A 150 -14.21 8.76 15.85
C LEU A 150 -12.80 8.57 15.28
N LEU A 151 -12.14 9.64 14.84
CA LEU A 151 -10.76 9.59 14.39
C LEU A 151 -9.81 9.13 15.51
N MET A 152 -10.01 9.63 16.74
CA MET A 152 -9.24 9.19 17.91
C MET A 152 -9.46 7.71 18.24
N LYS A 153 -10.70 7.24 18.09
CA LYS A 153 -11.02 5.82 18.30
C LYS A 153 -10.44 4.92 17.22
N LEU A 154 -10.42 5.37 15.97
CA LEU A 154 -9.73 4.68 14.89
C LEU A 154 -8.21 4.64 15.15
N TYR A 155 -7.63 5.78 15.51
CA TYR A 155 -6.22 5.95 15.81
C TYR A 155 -5.73 5.09 16.99
N SER A 156 -6.56 4.91 18.04
CA SER A 156 -6.17 4.11 19.21
C SER A 156 -5.88 2.64 18.89
N PHE A 157 -6.32 2.14 17.73
CA PHE A 157 -5.91 0.82 17.24
C PHE A 157 -4.39 0.66 17.14
N LEU A 158 -3.68 1.72 16.75
CA LEU A 158 -2.21 1.73 16.68
C LEU A 158 -1.55 1.73 18.06
N GLN A 159 -2.26 2.16 19.10
CA GLN A 159 -1.73 2.22 20.46
C GLN A 159 -1.66 0.85 21.14
N ASN A 160 -2.32 -0.18 20.56
CA ASN A 160 -2.23 -1.55 21.04
C ASN A 160 -0.79 -2.08 21.02
N GLU A 161 -0.51 -3.06 21.87
CA GLU A 161 0.77 -3.75 21.87
C GLU A 161 0.89 -4.69 20.65
N PRO A 162 2.09 -4.88 20.08
CA PRO A 162 2.28 -5.81 18.99
C PRO A 162 2.15 -7.26 19.49
N PRO A 163 1.73 -8.22 18.63
CA PRO A 163 1.32 -8.00 17.25
C PRO A 163 -0.14 -7.51 17.16
N LEU A 164 -0.42 -6.67 16.16
CA LEU A 164 -1.80 -6.33 15.81
C LEU A 164 -2.48 -7.54 15.14
N ASN A 165 -3.78 -7.71 15.36
CA ASN A 165 -4.59 -8.65 14.59
C ASN A 165 -4.50 -8.31 13.08
N PRO A 166 -3.99 -9.21 12.22
CA PRO A 166 -3.75 -8.89 10.81
C PRO A 166 -5.03 -8.51 10.04
N LEU A 167 -6.16 -9.12 10.41
CA LEU A 167 -7.45 -8.81 9.78
C LEU A 167 -7.91 -7.40 10.16
N LEU A 168 -7.94 -7.07 11.45
CA LEU A 168 -8.33 -5.73 11.90
C LEU A 168 -7.36 -4.66 11.38
N ALA A 169 -6.06 -4.97 11.31
CA ALA A 169 -5.07 -4.08 10.71
C ALA A 169 -5.36 -3.80 9.23
N SER A 170 -5.85 -4.80 8.49
CA SER A 170 -6.29 -4.60 7.10
C SER A 170 -7.52 -3.69 7.00
N PHE A 171 -8.49 -3.82 7.90
CA PHE A 171 -9.66 -2.94 7.94
C PHE A 171 -9.29 -1.51 8.34
N PHE A 172 -8.52 -1.35 9.42
CA PHE A 172 -7.98 -0.06 9.85
C PHE A 172 -7.24 0.64 8.70
N SER A 173 -6.30 -0.07 8.06
CA SER A 173 -5.51 0.44 6.93
C SER A 173 -6.40 0.86 5.77
N LYS A 174 -7.41 0.05 5.42
CA LYS A 174 -8.35 0.33 4.33
C LYS A 174 -9.18 1.58 4.62
N VAL A 175 -9.76 1.67 5.81
CA VAL A 175 -10.57 2.83 6.24
C VAL A 175 -9.75 4.11 6.27
N LEU A 176 -8.60 4.10 6.95
CA LEU A 176 -7.77 5.30 7.05
C LEU A 176 -7.26 5.76 5.69
N SER A 177 -6.99 4.85 4.76
CA SER A 177 -6.58 5.26 3.40
C SER A 177 -7.69 5.85 2.55
N ILE A 178 -8.93 5.37 2.71
CA ILE A 178 -10.07 6.04 2.06
C ILE A 178 -10.24 7.45 2.62
N LEU A 179 -10.08 7.62 3.93
CA LEU A 179 -10.10 8.95 4.54
C LEU A 179 -8.96 9.84 4.01
N ILE A 180 -7.73 9.32 3.89
CA ILE A 180 -6.59 10.05 3.29
C ILE A 180 -6.90 10.46 1.85
N SER A 181 -7.50 9.58 1.04
CA SER A 181 -7.83 9.91 -0.35
C SER A 181 -8.99 10.90 -0.47
N ARG A 182 -10.00 10.82 0.40
CA ARG A 182 -11.22 11.64 0.30
C ARG A 182 -11.12 12.98 1.03
N LYS A 183 -10.42 13.01 2.16
CA LYS A 183 -10.24 14.19 3.03
C LYS A 183 -8.78 14.39 3.43
N PRO A 184 -7.86 14.51 2.45
CA PRO A 184 -6.42 14.50 2.74
C PRO A 184 -6.01 15.61 3.72
N ASP A 185 -6.51 16.84 3.57
CA ASP A 185 -6.15 17.96 4.46
C ASP A 185 -6.52 17.70 5.92
N GLN A 186 -7.77 17.29 6.18
CA GLN A 186 -8.29 17.06 7.53
C GLN A 186 -7.55 15.90 8.22
N ILE A 187 -7.34 14.81 7.49
CA ILE A 187 -6.73 13.61 8.04
C ILE A 187 -5.23 13.81 8.27
N VAL A 188 -4.52 14.44 7.33
CA VAL A 188 -3.11 14.77 7.51
C VAL A 188 -2.94 15.74 8.69
N GLU A 189 -3.79 16.76 8.81
CA GLU A 189 -3.74 17.67 9.96
C GLU A 189 -3.97 16.94 11.28
N PHE A 190 -4.96 16.03 11.34
CA PHE A 190 -5.20 15.20 12.52
C PHE A 190 -3.98 14.35 12.88
N LEU A 191 -3.38 13.65 11.92
CA LEU A 191 -2.23 12.77 12.15
C LEU A 191 -0.98 13.56 12.57
N ARG A 192 -0.72 14.73 11.97
CA ARG A 192 0.42 15.60 12.34
C ARG A 192 0.33 16.13 13.77
N LYS A 193 -0.87 16.28 14.32
CA LYS A 193 -1.07 16.67 15.73
C LYS A 193 -0.74 15.54 16.73
N ARG A 194 -0.38 14.35 16.25
CA ARG A 194 -0.02 13.18 17.08
C ARG A 194 1.47 12.89 16.91
N GLU A 195 2.28 13.39 17.84
CA GLU A 195 3.75 13.28 17.81
C GLU A 195 4.24 11.81 17.79
N ASP A 196 3.43 10.88 18.30
CA ASP A 196 3.71 9.44 18.34
C ASP A 196 3.22 8.68 17.11
N PHE A 197 2.56 9.31 16.13
CA PHE A 197 2.00 8.58 14.98
C PHE A 197 3.07 7.82 14.19
N VAL A 198 4.19 8.45 13.84
CA VAL A 198 5.26 7.78 13.09
C VAL A 198 5.89 6.67 13.92
N ASP A 199 6.06 6.88 15.23
CA ASP A 199 6.57 5.86 16.16
C ASP A 199 5.67 4.62 16.17
N LEU A 200 4.35 4.81 16.23
CA LEU A 200 3.38 3.72 16.20
C LEU A 200 3.34 3.01 14.84
N MET A 201 3.46 3.74 13.73
CA MET A 201 3.57 3.13 12.40
C MET A 201 4.81 2.23 12.31
N ILE A 202 5.95 2.68 12.83
CA ILE A 202 7.20 1.90 12.86
C ILE A 202 7.14 0.74 13.87
N LYS A 203 6.47 0.93 15.01
CA LYS A 203 6.20 -0.12 16.01
C LYS A 203 5.51 -1.32 15.37
N HIS A 204 4.58 -1.06 14.44
CA HIS A 204 3.74 -2.09 13.80
C HIS A 204 4.12 -2.42 12.35
N ILE A 205 5.30 -1.99 11.88
CA ILE A 205 5.71 -2.17 10.48
C ILE A 205 5.80 -3.64 10.04
N GLY A 206 5.96 -4.58 10.97
CA GLY A 206 5.92 -6.02 10.70
C GLY A 206 4.56 -6.50 10.17
N THR A 207 3.48 -5.75 10.41
CA THR A 207 2.15 -6.03 9.84
C THR A 207 2.04 -5.37 8.47
N SER A 208 1.94 -6.16 7.39
CA SER A 208 1.95 -5.64 6.00
C SER A 208 0.90 -4.57 5.72
N ALA A 209 -0.28 -4.66 6.34
CA ALA A 209 -1.32 -3.62 6.20
C ALA A 209 -0.88 -2.23 6.69
N ILE A 210 0.00 -2.16 7.70
CA ILE A 210 0.56 -0.91 8.23
C ILE A 210 1.66 -0.38 7.31
N MET A 211 2.50 -1.27 6.77
CA MET A 211 3.46 -0.94 5.71
C MET A 211 2.76 -0.33 4.49
N ASP A 212 1.69 -0.97 4.02
CA ASP A 212 0.90 -0.48 2.88
C ASP A 212 0.26 0.89 3.17
N LEU A 213 -0.18 1.12 4.41
CA LEU A 213 -0.72 2.41 4.82
C LEU A 213 0.35 3.51 4.75
N LEU A 214 1.58 3.23 5.20
CA LEU A 214 2.70 4.16 5.08
C LEU A 214 2.95 4.53 3.61
N LEU A 215 2.99 3.54 2.72
CA LEU A 215 3.19 3.78 1.28
C LEU A 215 2.00 4.51 0.63
N ARG A 216 0.77 4.25 1.08
CA ARG A 216 -0.43 4.98 0.62
C ARG A 216 -0.38 6.46 1.03
N MET A 217 0.15 6.80 2.20
CA MET A 217 0.36 8.20 2.59
C MET A 217 1.32 8.94 1.65
N LEU A 218 2.30 8.24 1.07
CA LEU A 218 3.25 8.83 0.12
C LEU A 218 2.68 8.99 -1.30
N THR A 219 1.69 8.17 -1.67
CA THR A 219 1.23 8.04 -3.07
C THR A 219 -0.18 8.55 -3.33
N CYS A 220 -1.10 8.37 -2.38
CA CYS A 220 -2.54 8.61 -2.58
C CYS A 220 -3.00 10.04 -2.27
N ILE A 221 -2.09 10.93 -1.84
CA ILE A 221 -2.41 12.35 -1.59
C ILE A 221 -2.33 13.09 -2.92
N GLU A 222 -3.47 13.40 -3.55
CA GLU A 222 -3.52 14.06 -4.86
C GLU A 222 -2.98 15.50 -4.86
N PRO A 223 -3.31 16.38 -3.89
CA PRO A 223 -2.82 17.75 -3.92
C PRO A 223 -1.29 17.77 -3.77
N GLN A 224 -0.60 18.20 -4.83
CA GLN A 224 0.87 18.12 -4.90
C GLN A 224 1.56 18.84 -3.74
N GLN A 225 1.08 20.03 -3.35
CA GLN A 225 1.63 20.79 -2.23
C GLN A 225 1.51 20.02 -0.92
N LEU A 226 0.31 19.51 -0.61
CA LEU A 226 0.07 18.74 0.60
C LEU A 226 0.91 17.46 0.64
N ARG A 227 1.09 16.78 -0.51
CA ARG A 227 1.98 15.63 -0.64
C ARG A 227 3.42 16.02 -0.28
N GLN A 228 3.95 17.12 -0.82
CA GLN A 228 5.28 17.61 -0.48
C GLN A 228 5.40 17.94 1.01
N ASP A 229 4.39 18.57 1.60
CA ASP A 229 4.36 18.85 3.03
C ASP A 229 4.40 17.56 3.86
N VAL A 230 3.73 16.49 3.40
CA VAL A 230 3.76 15.17 4.06
C VAL A 230 5.14 14.53 3.94
N LEU A 231 5.80 14.60 2.78
CA LEU A 231 7.17 14.10 2.61
C LEU A 231 8.15 14.82 3.55
N ASN A 232 8.02 16.15 3.66
CA ASN A 232 8.83 16.95 4.58
C ASN A 232 8.58 16.57 6.03
N TRP A 233 7.32 16.47 6.44
CA TRP A 233 6.95 16.04 7.80
C TRP A 233 7.49 14.65 8.14
N LEU A 234 7.32 13.66 7.25
CA LEU A 234 7.85 12.31 7.47
C LEU A 234 9.39 12.28 7.54
N ASN A 235 10.06 13.16 6.81
CA ASN A 235 11.51 13.33 6.90
C ASN A 235 11.94 13.98 8.22
N GLU A 236 11.19 14.98 8.72
CA GLU A 236 11.39 15.59 10.05
C GLU A 236 11.23 14.57 11.18
N GLU A 237 10.24 13.69 11.06
CA GLU A 237 10.00 12.54 11.94
C GLU A 237 11.00 11.38 11.77
N LYS A 238 11.97 11.54 10.86
CA LYS A 238 13.07 10.60 10.60
C LYS A 238 12.58 9.22 10.17
N VAL A 239 11.52 9.15 9.36
CA VAL A 239 10.94 7.87 8.93
C VAL A 239 11.98 6.95 8.27
N VAL A 240 12.90 7.50 7.47
CA VAL A 240 13.96 6.74 6.80
C VAL A 240 14.88 6.10 7.82
N GLN A 241 15.39 6.88 8.78
CA GLN A 241 16.29 6.37 9.81
C GLN A 241 15.61 5.30 10.66
N ARG A 242 14.34 5.55 11.04
CA ARG A 242 13.54 4.57 11.80
C ARG A 242 13.35 3.27 11.02
N LEU A 243 13.09 3.32 9.71
CA LEU A 243 13.01 2.13 8.85
C LEU A 243 14.37 1.42 8.71
N VAL A 244 15.48 2.16 8.60
CA VAL A 244 16.84 1.59 8.59
C VAL A 244 17.13 0.86 9.89
N ASP A 245 16.69 1.39 11.04
CA ASP A 245 16.81 0.74 12.34
C ASP A 245 15.95 -0.52 12.46
N MET A 246 14.94 -0.72 11.59
CA MET A 246 14.21 -1.98 11.50
C MET A 246 14.99 -3.05 10.74
N VAL A 247 15.96 -2.67 9.92
CA VAL A 247 16.80 -3.60 9.13
C VAL A 247 18.11 -3.89 9.88
N GLN A 248 18.00 -4.50 11.06
CA GLN A 248 19.15 -4.88 11.88
C GLN A 248 18.95 -6.24 12.54
N PRO A 249 20.03 -7.00 12.85
CA PRO A 249 19.95 -8.41 13.25
C PRO A 249 19.03 -8.76 14.43
N SER A 250 18.73 -7.80 15.31
CA SER A 250 17.86 -7.98 16.47
C SER A 250 16.36 -7.94 16.17
N GLN A 251 15.97 -7.60 14.93
CA GLN A 251 14.57 -7.56 14.51
C GLN A 251 14.14 -8.89 13.88
N ASP A 252 12.84 -9.10 13.80
CA ASP A 252 12.24 -10.26 13.12
C ASP A 252 12.21 -10.10 11.60
N GLU A 253 12.00 -11.22 10.91
CA GLU A 253 12.01 -11.32 9.45
C GLU A 253 10.91 -10.47 8.79
N ASP A 254 9.72 -10.38 9.39
CA ASP A 254 8.61 -9.60 8.83
C ASP A 254 8.94 -8.11 8.86
N ARG A 255 9.54 -7.62 9.96
CA ARG A 255 10.03 -6.24 10.05
C ARG A 255 11.16 -5.96 9.06
N HIS A 256 12.10 -6.88 8.88
CA HIS A 256 13.16 -6.74 7.87
C HIS A 256 12.58 -6.59 6.46
N SER A 257 11.68 -7.52 6.10
CA SER A 257 11.04 -7.56 4.79
C SER A 257 10.26 -6.26 4.52
N ASN A 258 9.32 -5.91 5.41
CA ASN A 258 8.44 -4.76 5.22
C ASN A 258 9.20 -3.42 5.26
N ALA A 259 10.20 -3.28 6.13
CA ALA A 259 11.01 -2.06 6.16
C ALA A 259 11.85 -1.92 4.89
N SER A 260 12.49 -3.01 4.43
CA SER A 260 13.28 -2.97 3.20
C SER A 260 12.45 -2.70 1.96
N GLN A 261 11.25 -3.30 1.87
CA GLN A 261 10.29 -3.03 0.81
C GLN A 261 9.84 -1.56 0.85
N SER A 262 9.52 -1.03 2.03
CA SER A 262 9.16 0.39 2.19
C SER A 262 10.25 1.32 1.68
N LEU A 263 11.51 1.06 2.05
CA LEU A 263 12.65 1.85 1.61
C LEU A 263 12.86 1.75 0.09
N CYS A 264 12.73 0.55 -0.50
CA CYS A 264 12.85 0.36 -1.94
C CYS A 264 11.74 1.10 -2.70
N GLU A 265 10.50 1.03 -2.23
CA GLU A 265 9.36 1.71 -2.85
C GLU A 265 9.47 3.23 -2.70
N ILE A 266 9.95 3.75 -1.56
CA ILE A 266 10.28 5.18 -1.43
C ILE A 266 11.28 5.59 -2.52
N ILE A 267 12.39 4.87 -2.69
CA ILE A 267 13.40 5.19 -3.72
C ILE A 267 12.77 5.22 -5.13
N ARG A 268 11.97 4.20 -5.46
CA ARG A 268 11.32 4.08 -6.78
C ARG A 268 10.31 5.19 -7.01
N LEU A 269 9.43 5.44 -6.04
CA LEU A 269 8.41 6.49 -6.12
C LEU A 269 9.02 7.88 -6.25
N SER A 270 10.04 8.20 -5.46
CA SER A 270 10.73 9.48 -5.52
C SER A 270 11.41 9.71 -6.87
N ARG A 271 12.08 8.69 -7.41
CA ARG A 271 12.69 8.76 -8.75
C ARG A 271 11.63 8.90 -9.84
N ASP A 272 10.51 8.19 -9.75
CA ASP A 272 9.40 8.25 -10.70
C ASP A 272 8.72 9.63 -10.73
N GLN A 273 8.56 10.25 -9.56
CA GLN A 273 8.04 11.62 -9.46
C GLN A 273 8.96 12.64 -10.15
N MET A 274 10.28 12.51 -10.02
CA MET A 274 11.25 13.37 -10.70
C MET A 274 11.15 13.28 -12.24
N PHE A 275 10.72 12.13 -12.79
CA PHE A 275 10.51 11.97 -14.23
C PHE A 275 9.23 12.63 -14.73
N GLN A 276 8.13 12.50 -13.98
CA GLN A 276 6.82 13.02 -14.40
C GLN A 276 6.72 14.54 -14.27
N VAL A 277 7.37 15.13 -13.26
CA VAL A 277 7.31 16.56 -13.00
C VAL A 277 8.52 17.27 -13.61
N GLN A 278 8.45 17.58 -14.91
CA GLN A 278 9.40 18.50 -15.55
C GLN A 278 9.29 19.87 -14.86
N GLY A 279 10.31 20.27 -14.09
CA GLY A 279 10.39 21.59 -13.48
C GLY A 279 10.27 21.65 -11.95
N CYS A 280 10.21 20.51 -11.24
CA CYS A 280 10.36 20.52 -9.78
C CYS A 280 11.84 20.76 -9.43
N SER A 281 12.14 21.87 -8.74
CA SER A 281 13.52 22.24 -8.40
C SER A 281 14.07 21.55 -7.16
N GLU A 282 13.19 21.01 -6.31
CA GLU A 282 13.57 20.47 -5.01
C GLU A 282 13.60 18.93 -5.06
N PRO A 283 14.71 18.31 -4.63
CA PRO A 283 14.80 16.86 -4.56
C PRO A 283 13.86 16.34 -3.47
N ASP A 284 13.28 15.16 -3.70
CA ASP A 284 12.50 14.46 -2.68
C ASP A 284 13.31 14.33 -1.38
N PRO A 285 12.80 14.82 -0.23
CA PRO A 285 13.56 14.88 1.02
C PRO A 285 13.89 13.49 1.58
N LEU A 286 13.02 12.49 1.34
CA LEU A 286 13.24 11.12 1.78
C LEU A 286 14.31 10.46 0.92
N LEU A 287 14.28 10.66 -0.41
CA LEU A 287 15.33 10.17 -1.31
C LEU A 287 16.68 10.82 -0.98
N ALA A 288 16.70 12.13 -0.76
CA ALA A 288 17.91 12.85 -0.37
C ALA A 288 18.51 12.29 0.93
N THR A 289 17.67 11.91 1.90
CA THR A 289 18.12 11.27 3.14
C THR A 289 18.58 9.82 2.91
N LEU A 290 17.93 9.05 2.06
CA LEU A 290 18.31 7.68 1.70
C LEU A 290 19.66 7.61 0.99
N GLU A 291 19.95 8.59 0.14
CA GLU A 291 21.21 8.66 -0.61
C GLU A 291 22.36 9.28 0.21
N LYS A 292 22.14 9.74 1.45
CA LYS A 292 23.24 10.23 2.32
C LYS A 292 24.23 9.10 2.62
N GLN A 293 25.52 9.45 2.62
CA GLN A 293 26.60 8.53 2.95
C GLN A 293 26.38 7.87 4.32
N GLU A 294 26.02 8.65 5.35
CA GLU A 294 25.74 8.16 6.71
C GLU A 294 24.62 7.10 6.74
N THR A 295 23.53 7.32 6.00
CA THR A 295 22.41 6.37 5.94
C THR A 295 22.85 5.03 5.34
N VAL A 296 23.62 5.08 4.25
CA VAL A 296 24.15 3.88 3.59
C VAL A 296 25.20 3.18 4.46
N GLU A 297 26.06 3.93 5.15
CA GLU A 297 27.01 3.39 6.11
C GLU A 297 26.31 2.68 7.28
N GLN A 298 25.18 3.23 7.77
CA GLN A 298 24.37 2.59 8.80
C GLN A 298 23.73 1.28 8.33
N LEU A 299 23.20 1.24 7.09
CA LEU A 299 22.71 -0.01 6.50
C LEU A 299 23.81 -1.07 6.40
N LEU A 300 25.01 -0.67 5.97
CA LEU A 300 26.17 -1.57 5.87
C LEU A 300 26.65 -2.03 7.26
N SER A 301 26.67 -1.15 8.26
CA SER A 301 27.06 -1.50 9.62
C SER A 301 26.11 -2.50 10.25
N ASN A 302 24.81 -2.41 9.96
CA ASN A 302 23.81 -3.35 10.43
C ASN A 302 24.09 -4.81 10.02
N ILE A 303 24.70 -5.04 8.86
CA ILE A 303 24.92 -6.40 8.33
C ILE A 303 26.36 -6.90 8.46
N PHE A 304 27.33 -6.01 8.65
CA PHE A 304 28.74 -6.37 8.70
C PHE A 304 29.39 -6.19 10.08
N ASP A 305 28.89 -5.26 10.89
CA ASP A 305 29.52 -4.93 12.18
C ASP A 305 28.77 -5.57 13.37
N LYS A 306 27.60 -6.17 13.10
CA LYS A 306 26.75 -6.88 14.07
C LYS A 306 26.72 -8.38 13.79
N GLU A 307 25.95 -9.14 14.57
CA GLU A 307 25.74 -10.57 14.34
C GLU A 307 25.10 -10.82 12.96
N LYS A 308 25.58 -11.86 12.26
CA LYS A 308 25.04 -12.20 10.93
C LYS A 308 23.60 -12.70 11.06
N ASN A 309 22.66 -12.01 10.42
CA ASN A 309 21.27 -12.42 10.28
C ASN A 309 20.91 -12.47 8.78
N GLU A 310 20.45 -13.62 8.29
CA GLU A 310 20.16 -13.86 6.86
C GLU A 310 19.12 -12.89 6.31
N SER A 311 17.99 -12.72 7.00
CA SER A 311 16.92 -11.82 6.57
C SER A 311 17.37 -10.35 6.53
N ALA A 312 18.10 -9.86 7.55
CA ALA A 312 18.66 -8.51 7.54
C ALA A 312 19.65 -8.29 6.38
N ILE A 313 20.52 -9.27 6.11
CA ILE A 313 21.48 -9.25 5.00
C ILE A 313 20.75 -9.13 3.66
N VAL A 314 19.75 -9.98 3.42
CA VAL A 314 18.95 -9.97 2.18
C VAL A 314 18.26 -8.60 2.01
N SER A 315 17.64 -8.09 3.08
CA SER A 315 16.97 -6.80 3.09
C SER A 315 17.91 -5.62 2.77
N VAL A 316 19.09 -5.55 3.38
CA VAL A 316 20.06 -4.48 3.07
C VAL A 316 20.58 -4.60 1.63
N ILE A 317 20.88 -5.81 1.16
CA ILE A 317 21.32 -6.02 -0.22
C ILE A 317 20.24 -5.55 -1.20
N GLN A 318 18.96 -5.85 -0.94
CA GLN A 318 17.84 -5.40 -1.77
C GLN A 318 17.78 -3.87 -1.85
N ILE A 319 17.92 -3.17 -0.72
CA ILE A 319 17.94 -1.70 -0.68
C ILE A 319 19.12 -1.14 -1.50
N LEU A 320 20.32 -1.71 -1.32
CA LEU A 320 21.51 -1.28 -2.07
C LEU A 320 21.34 -1.50 -3.58
N LEU A 321 20.79 -2.64 -3.99
CA LEU A 321 20.49 -2.92 -5.39
C LEU A 321 19.52 -1.87 -5.95
N THR A 322 18.46 -1.52 -5.23
CA THR A 322 17.52 -0.47 -5.63
C THR A 322 18.18 0.92 -5.66
N LEU A 323 19.09 1.25 -4.74
CA LEU A 323 19.89 2.48 -4.82
C LEU A 323 20.79 2.51 -6.06
N PHE A 324 21.35 1.36 -6.47
CA PHE A 324 22.17 1.21 -7.66
C PHE A 324 21.37 1.08 -8.97
N GLU A 325 20.06 0.86 -8.91
CA GLU A 325 19.21 0.81 -10.10
C GLU A 325 19.25 2.16 -10.82
N THR A 326 19.94 2.18 -11.96
CA THR A 326 19.91 3.28 -12.91
C THR A 326 18.84 2.93 -13.93
N ARG A 327 17.65 3.56 -13.85
CA ARG A 327 16.61 3.33 -14.86
C ARG A 327 17.19 3.70 -16.22
N ARG A 328 17.35 2.71 -17.10
CA ARG A 328 17.49 2.99 -18.53
C ARG A 328 16.12 3.51 -18.99
N PRO A 329 16.06 4.63 -19.74
CA PRO A 329 14.82 5.00 -20.39
C PRO A 329 14.32 3.78 -21.18
N ALA A 330 13.09 3.35 -20.94
CA ALA A 330 12.47 2.31 -21.75
C ALA A 330 12.56 2.80 -23.20
N PHE A 331 13.28 2.05 -24.03
CA PHE A 331 13.40 2.34 -25.45
C PHE A 331 12.06 1.95 -26.10
N GLU A 332 11.04 2.79 -25.97
CA GLU A 332 9.80 2.66 -26.71
C GLU A 332 10.05 3.06 -28.17
N GLY A 333 10.55 2.10 -28.96
CA GLY A 333 10.18 1.88 -30.36
C GLY A 333 10.31 3.00 -31.41
N HIS A 334 10.70 4.23 -31.07
CA HIS A 334 10.91 5.30 -32.04
C HIS A 334 12.40 5.53 -32.21
N LEU A 335 12.87 5.17 -33.41
CA LEU A 335 14.15 5.61 -33.97
C LEU A 335 14.08 7.13 -34.20
N GLU A 336 14.07 7.93 -33.14
CA GLU A 336 14.49 9.32 -33.25
C GLU A 336 16.01 9.35 -33.20
N ILE A 337 16.60 9.65 -34.35
CA ILE A 337 18.01 10.01 -34.47
C ILE A 337 18.17 11.31 -33.67
N CYS A 338 18.53 11.20 -32.38
CA CYS A 338 18.84 12.38 -31.58
C CYS A 338 20.10 13.06 -32.13
N PRO A 339 20.16 14.41 -32.16
CA PRO A 339 21.37 15.14 -32.47
C PRO A 339 22.47 14.80 -31.45
N PRO A 340 23.76 14.73 -31.87
CA PRO A 340 24.86 14.52 -30.94
C PRO A 340 24.96 15.73 -29.99
N GLY A 341 24.57 15.55 -28.73
CA GLY A 341 24.67 16.59 -27.69
C GLY A 341 23.56 16.55 -26.61
N MET A 342 22.46 15.83 -26.82
CA MET A 342 21.46 15.61 -25.76
C MET A 342 21.81 14.33 -25.00
N ASN A 343 22.54 14.48 -23.90
CA ASN A 343 22.61 13.43 -22.89
C ASN A 343 21.18 13.23 -22.36
N HIS A 344 20.56 12.08 -22.63
CA HIS A 344 19.52 11.60 -21.73
C HIS A 344 20.10 11.66 -20.30
N PRO A 345 19.34 12.08 -19.28
CA PRO A 345 19.76 11.91 -17.90
C PRO A 345 19.74 10.40 -17.62
N SER A 346 20.81 9.72 -18.03
CA SER A 346 21.19 8.46 -17.44
C SER A 346 21.49 8.81 -15.99
N PHE A 347 20.65 8.35 -15.07
CA PHE A 347 20.92 8.50 -13.65
C PHE A 347 22.28 7.86 -13.40
N SER A 348 23.29 8.66 -13.12
CA SER A 348 24.49 8.16 -12.46
C SER A 348 24.11 7.87 -11.03
N VAL A 349 24.51 6.71 -10.50
CA VAL A 349 24.40 6.41 -9.07
C VAL A 349 24.97 7.58 -8.28
N ASN A 350 24.27 8.00 -7.22
CA ASN A 350 24.71 9.11 -6.39
C ASN A 350 26.12 8.83 -5.80
N GLN A 351 27.01 9.82 -5.89
CA GLN A 351 28.41 9.69 -5.51
C GLN A 351 28.58 9.34 -4.02
N SER A 352 27.69 9.81 -3.15
CA SER A 352 27.68 9.50 -1.71
C SER A 352 27.44 8.02 -1.44
N VAL A 353 26.54 7.38 -2.20
CA VAL A 353 26.25 5.93 -2.11
C VAL A 353 27.51 5.14 -2.49
N LEU A 354 28.19 5.54 -3.56
CA LEU A 354 29.45 4.92 -3.98
C LEU A 354 30.57 5.09 -2.95
N GLN A 355 30.65 6.26 -2.30
CA GLN A 355 31.61 6.53 -1.23
C GLN A 355 31.38 5.67 0.01
N ALA A 356 30.14 5.41 0.38
CA ALA A 356 29.79 4.52 1.50
C ALA A 356 30.11 3.04 1.21
N VAL A 357 29.83 2.56 -0.01
CA VAL A 357 29.96 1.13 -0.35
C VAL A 357 31.39 0.72 -0.67
N LYS A 358 32.17 1.59 -1.33
CA LYS A 358 33.54 1.28 -1.78
C LYS A 358 34.46 0.72 -0.68
N PRO A 359 34.50 1.26 0.56
CA PRO A 359 35.32 0.72 1.63
C PRO A 359 34.91 -0.69 2.08
N ARG A 360 33.62 -1.03 1.96
CA ARG A 360 33.02 -2.29 2.44
C ARG A 360 33.09 -3.43 1.43
N LEU A 361 33.67 -3.24 0.24
CA LEU A 361 33.75 -4.28 -0.81
C LEU A 361 34.43 -5.58 -0.34
N LYS A 362 35.39 -5.50 0.58
CA LYS A 362 36.04 -6.67 1.17
C LYS A 362 35.07 -7.47 2.07
N ASP A 363 34.15 -6.79 2.72
CA ASP A 363 33.17 -7.42 3.61
C ASP A 363 32.11 -8.18 2.79
N PHE A 364 31.67 -7.61 1.66
CA PHE A 364 30.84 -8.33 0.69
C PHE A 364 31.52 -9.60 0.16
N HIS A 365 32.82 -9.51 -0.18
CA HIS A 365 33.58 -10.69 -0.62
C HIS A 365 33.64 -11.75 0.50
N THR A 366 33.90 -11.32 1.73
CA THR A 366 33.94 -12.23 2.90
C THR A 366 32.58 -12.86 3.16
N LEU A 367 31.48 -12.12 3.01
CA LEU A 367 30.12 -12.64 3.14
C LEU A 367 29.80 -13.74 2.11
N LEU A 368 30.29 -13.61 0.87
CA LEU A 368 30.12 -14.63 -0.16
C LEU A 368 30.94 -15.90 0.12
N LEU A 369 32.13 -15.75 0.73
CA LEU A 369 32.97 -16.88 1.12
C LEU A 369 32.43 -17.58 2.38
N GLU A 370 31.85 -16.80 3.30
CA GLU A 370 31.36 -17.26 4.61
C GLU A 370 29.92 -16.79 4.85
N PRO A 371 28.94 -17.37 4.13
CA PRO A 371 27.54 -17.01 4.32
C PRO A 371 27.04 -17.41 5.72
N PRO A 372 25.98 -16.74 6.23
CA PRO A 372 25.33 -17.16 7.47
C PRO A 372 24.95 -18.64 7.41
N LYS A 373 25.19 -19.37 8.50
CA LYS A 373 24.81 -20.79 8.56
C LYS A 373 23.28 -20.87 8.66
N LYS A 374 22.65 -21.63 7.77
CA LYS A 374 21.21 -21.91 7.89
C LYS A 374 20.92 -22.59 9.22
N ASN A 375 19.97 -22.04 9.96
CA ASN A 375 19.47 -22.66 11.18
C ASN A 375 18.87 -24.03 10.87
N VAL A 376 19.02 -24.95 11.83
CA VAL A 376 18.44 -26.29 11.75
C VAL A 376 16.92 -26.17 11.74
N MET A 377 16.28 -26.60 10.66
CA MET A 377 14.81 -26.61 10.60
C MET A 377 14.29 -27.70 11.54
N LYS A 378 13.55 -27.32 12.57
CA LYS A 378 12.78 -28.27 13.37
C LYS A 378 11.55 -28.67 12.59
N THR A 379 11.54 -29.89 12.08
CA THR A 379 10.37 -30.50 11.44
C THR A 379 9.67 -31.41 12.44
N THR A 380 8.41 -31.77 12.16
CA THR A 380 7.65 -32.78 12.93
C THR A 380 8.36 -34.14 13.02
N TRP A 381 9.34 -34.40 12.16
CA TRP A 381 10.12 -35.64 12.07
C TRP A 381 11.56 -35.51 12.60
N GLY A 382 11.92 -34.36 13.17
CA GLY A 382 13.25 -34.11 13.74
C GLY A 382 13.94 -32.87 13.17
N CYS A 383 15.20 -32.70 13.53
CA CYS A 383 16.04 -31.57 13.14
C CYS A 383 16.67 -31.81 11.76
N TRP A 384 16.26 -31.03 10.76
CA TRP A 384 16.85 -31.05 9.42
C TRP A 384 17.91 -29.95 9.29
N THR A 385 19.18 -30.35 9.19
CA THR A 385 20.26 -29.46 8.74
C THR A 385 20.26 -29.46 7.20
N PRO A 386 20.09 -28.30 6.53
CA PRO A 386 20.29 -28.22 5.10
C PRO A 386 21.74 -28.59 4.79
N GLN A 387 21.97 -29.71 4.09
CA GLN A 387 23.30 -30.06 3.60
C GLN A 387 23.60 -29.15 2.42
N TRP A 388 24.65 -28.35 2.53
CA TRP A 388 25.10 -27.51 1.42
C TRP A 388 25.57 -28.42 0.28
N GLY A 389 25.06 -28.17 -0.93
CA GLY A 389 25.70 -28.68 -2.14
C GLY A 389 27.07 -28.04 -2.26
N THR A 390 28.12 -28.79 -1.91
CA THR A 390 29.48 -28.48 -2.34
C THR A 390 29.52 -28.52 -3.86
N LEU A 391 29.52 -27.34 -4.49
CA LEU A 391 30.03 -27.19 -5.85
C LEU A 391 31.55 -27.43 -5.76
N GLY A 392 31.94 -28.67 -6.04
CA GLY A 392 33.34 -29.05 -6.28
C GLY A 392 33.80 -28.67 -7.68
#